data_AF-A0A2S7NNY4-F1
#
_entry.id   AF-A0A2S7NNY4-F1
#
_cell.length_a   1.000
_cell.length_b   1.000
_cell.length_c   1.000
_cell.angle_alpha   90.00
_cell.angle_beta   90.00
_cell.angle_gamma   90.00
#
_symmetry.space_group_name_H-M   'P 1'
#
loop_
_entity.id
_entity.type
_entity.pdbx_description
1 polymer ?
#
loop_
_entity_poly.entity_id
_entity_poly.type
_entity_poly.pdbx_seq_one_letter_code
_entity_poly.pdbx_strand_id
1 'polypeptide(L)' 'MNAQAVLAYTTFGEPFEKFGKSFPAMKEVFEYGKMFWGLNEELVGRGKVRPHPVEVREGGLGGVPTG' A
#
# COMPACT_ATOMS: atom_id res chain seq x y z
N MET A 1 -25.43 -2.77 5.65
CA MET A 1 -24.29 -3.64 5.27
C MET A 1 -23.05 -3.07 5.94
N ASN A 2 -22.49 -3.76 6.94
CA ASN A 2 -21.26 -3.31 7.61
C ASN A 2 -20.08 -3.68 6.70
N ALA A 3 -19.53 -2.71 5.96
CA ALA A 3 -18.33 -2.94 5.17
C ALA A 3 -17.11 -2.96 6.11
N GLN A 4 -16.39 -4.08 6.15
CA GLN A 4 -15.10 -4.17 6.84
C GLN A 4 -14.02 -3.63 5.90
N ALA A 5 -13.33 -2.56 6.32
CA ALA A 5 -12.24 -1.98 5.55
C ALA A 5 -10.96 -2.78 5.76
N VAL A 6 -10.31 -3.17 4.66
CA VAL A 6 -8.98 -3.78 4.64
C VAL A 6 -7.99 -2.73 4.13
N LEU A 7 -6.85 -2.59 4.80
CA LEU A 7 -5.78 -1.67 4.42
C LEU A 7 -4.52 -2.45 4.09
N ALA A 8 -3.55 -1.83 3.41
CA ALA A 8 -2.25 -2.48 3.23
C ALA A 8 -1.65 -2.93 4.57
N TYR A 9 -1.78 -2.11 5.62
CA TYR A 9 -1.29 -2.42 6.97
C TYR A 9 -1.98 -3.61 7.64
N THR A 10 -3.24 -3.94 7.29
CA THR A 10 -3.90 -5.13 7.89
C THR A 10 -3.24 -6.44 7.45
N THR A 11 -2.44 -6.41 6.38
CA THR A 11 -1.67 -7.57 5.91
C THR A 11 -0.47 -7.91 6.81
N PHE A 12 -0.12 -7.05 7.76
CA PHE A 12 1.02 -7.27 8.67
C PHE A 12 0.68 -8.21 9.83
N GLY A 13 -0.60 -8.54 10.03
CA GLY A 13 -1.02 -9.47 11.09
C GLY A 13 -0.97 -8.88 12.51
N GLU A 14 -0.69 -7.58 12.64
CA GLU A 14 -0.62 -6.87 13.90
C GLU A 14 -1.82 -5.91 14.05
N PRO A 15 -2.34 -5.72 15.28
CA PRO A 15 -3.36 -4.71 15.52
C PRO A 15 -2.78 -3.30 15.41
N PHE A 16 -3.55 -2.35 14.89
CA PHE A 16 -3.15 -0.93 14.81
C PHE A 16 -4.35 0.02 14.87
N GLU A 17 -4.05 1.29 15.15
CA GLU A 17 -5.04 2.39 15.13
C GLU A 17 -4.81 3.27 13.90
N LYS A 18 -5.88 3.65 13.21
CA LYS A 18 -5.81 4.61 12.11
C LYS A 18 -7.08 5.43 11.98
N PHE A 19 -6.94 6.75 11.86
CA PHE A 19 -8.08 7.68 11.78
C PHE A 19 -9.09 7.51 12.95
N GLY A 20 -8.57 7.26 14.16
CA GLY A 20 -9.40 7.00 15.35
C GLY A 20 -10.20 5.69 15.28
N LYS A 21 -9.84 4.76 14.40
CA LYS A 21 -10.44 3.43 14.28
C LYS A 21 -9.42 2.36 14.61
N SER A 22 -9.87 1.38 15.39
CA SER A 22 -9.10 0.19 15.71
C SER A 22 -9.21 -0.86 14.62
N PHE A 23 -8.07 -1.40 14.21
CA PHE A 23 -7.95 -2.50 13.27
C PHE A 23 -7.33 -3.68 14.03
N PRO A 24 -8.10 -4.76 14.29
CA PRO A 24 -7.55 -5.95 14.94
C PRO A 24 -6.62 -6.71 13.98
N ALA A 25 -5.81 -7.61 14.54
CA ALA A 25 -5.10 -8.60 13.74
C ALA A 25 -6.09 -9.49 12.97
N MET A 26 -5.86 -9.68 11.68
CA MET A 26 -6.72 -10.45 10.78
C MET A 26 -5.90 -11.56 10.14
N LYS A 27 -6.06 -12.80 10.61
CA LYS A 27 -5.24 -13.94 10.17
C LYS A 27 -5.36 -14.18 8.67
N GLU A 28 -6.56 -14.13 8.12
CA GLU A 28 -6.83 -14.38 6.71
C GLU A 28 -6.16 -13.33 5.82
N VAL A 29 -6.18 -12.07 6.25
CA VAL A 29 -5.55 -10.95 5.53
C VAL A 29 -4.03 -11.00 5.64
N PHE A 30 -3.49 -11.47 6.78
CA PHE A 30 -2.07 -11.74 6.94
C PHE A 30 -1.57 -12.86 6.01
N GLU A 31 -2.30 -13.97 5.93
CA GLU A 31 -1.99 -15.08 5.01
C GLU A 31 -1.98 -14.62 3.55
N TYR A 32 -2.97 -13.81 3.14
CA TYR A 32 -2.98 -13.17 1.82
C TYR A 32 -1.77 -12.23 1.64
N GLY A 33 -1.44 -11.44 2.66
CA GLY A 33 -0.30 -10.53 2.70
C GLY A 33 1.02 -11.22 2.35
N LYS A 34 1.31 -12.37 2.96
CA LYS A 34 2.54 -13.13 2.67
C LYS A 34 2.68 -13.48 1.19
N MET A 35 1.60 -13.96 0.57
CA MET A 35 1.58 -14.26 -0.87
C MET A 35 1.76 -12.98 -1.70
N PHE A 36 0.98 -11.94 -1.39
CA PHE A 36 0.99 -10.69 -2.15
C PHE A 36 2.36 -10.02 -2.11
N TRP A 37 2.96 -9.86 -0.93
CA TRP A 37 4.26 -9.19 -0.80
C TRP A 37 5.39 -9.99 -1.42
N GLY A 38 5.41 -11.32 -1.25
CA GLY A 38 6.43 -12.18 -1.87
C GLY A 38 6.39 -12.13 -3.40
N LEU A 39 5.19 -12.19 -4.01
CA LEU A 39 5.05 -12.04 -5.46
C LEU A 39 5.52 -10.66 -5.95
N ASN A 40 5.15 -9.58 -5.24
CA ASN A 40 5.53 -8.23 -5.65
C ASN A 40 7.04 -7.99 -5.49
N GLU A 41 7.67 -8.53 -4.46
CA GLU A 41 9.13 -8.49 -4.29
C GLU A 41 9.83 -9.09 -5.52
N GLU A 42 9.40 -10.27 -5.99
CA GLU A 42 9.93 -10.91 -7.19
C GLU A 42 9.72 -10.06 -8.45
N LEU A 43 8.52 -9.49 -8.62
CA LEU A 43 8.19 -8.68 -9.80
C LEU A 43 8.99 -7.37 -9.84
N VAL A 44 9.21 -6.74 -8.69
CA VAL A 44 10.07 -5.55 -8.57
C VAL A 44 11.53 -5.91 -8.83
N GLY A 45 12.02 -6.99 -8.23
CA GLY A 45 13.40 -7.48 -8.44
C GLY A 45 13.71 -7.82 -9.91
N ARG A 46 12.70 -8.29 -10.66
CA ARG A 46 12.81 -8.56 -12.11
C ARG A 46 12.52 -7.36 -13.02
N GLY A 47 12.20 -6.19 -12.46
CA GLY A 47 11.84 -5.00 -13.22
C GLY A 47 10.54 -5.14 -14.04
N LYS A 48 9.68 -6.10 -13.68
CA LYS A 48 8.34 -6.28 -14.29
C LYS A 48 7.33 -5.28 -13.73
N VAL A 49 7.47 -4.94 -12.45
CA VAL A 49 6.85 -3.78 -11.83
C VAL A 49 7.91 -2.70 -11.70
N ARG A 50 7.62 -1.50 -12.21
CA ARG A 50 8.51 -0.34 -12.16
C ARG A 50 7.74 0.85 -11.63
N PRO A 51 8.41 1.78 -10.91
CA PRO A 51 7.77 3.04 -10.56
C PRO A 51 7.33 3.78 -11.83
N HIS A 52 6.29 4.59 -11.70
CA HIS A 52 5.94 5.55 -12.75
C HIS A 52 7.16 6.45 -13.03
N PRO A 53 7.43 6.83 -14.30
CA PRO A 53 8.53 7.73 -14.62
C PRO A 53 8.50 8.97 -13.72
N VAL A 54 9.66 9.32 -13.17
CA VAL A 54 9.80 10.52 -12.34
C VAL A 54 10.03 11.70 -13.26
N GLU A 55 9.26 12.76 -13.05
CA GLU A 55 9.44 14.04 -13.73
C GLU A 55 9.62 15.13 -12.67
N VAL A 56 10.73 15.86 -12.74
CA VAL A 56 11.02 16.99 -11.85
C VAL A 56 10.81 18.28 -12.63
N ARG A 57 9.73 19.00 -12.31
CA ARG A 57 9.38 20.28 -12.94
C ARG A 57 9.78 21.45 -12.04
N GLU A 58 9.97 22.62 -12.65
CA GLU A 58 10.15 23.87 -11.92
C GLU A 58 8.91 24.21 -11.10
N GLY A 59 9.08 24.94 -9.99
CA GLY A 59 7.96 25.33 -9.10
C GLY A 59 7.57 24.30 -8.04
N GLY A 60 8.20 23.11 -8.02
CA GLY A 60 7.99 22.09 -6.98
C GLY A 60 6.53 21.65 -6.87
N LEU A 61 6.04 21.40 -5.64
CA LEU A 61 4.64 21.03 -5.41
C LEU A 61 3.65 22.14 -5.85
N GLY A 62 4.09 23.40 -5.94
CA GLY A 62 3.25 24.52 -6.38
C GLY A 62 2.88 24.47 -7.85
N GLY A 63 3.68 23.79 -8.69
CA GLY A 63 3.40 23.60 -10.12
C GLY A 63 2.48 22.42 -10.44
N VAL A 64 2.10 21.60 -9.45
CA VAL A 64 1.26 20.40 -9.66
C VAL A 64 -0.14 20.72 -10.20
N PRO A 65 -0.86 21.75 -9.71
CA PRO A 65 -2.21 22.05 -10.21
C PRO A 65 -2.25 22.56 -11.66
N THR A 66 -1.12 23.05 -12.19
CA THR A 66 -1.05 23.68 -13.52
C THR A 66 -0.81 22.71 -14.67
N GLY A 67 -0.59 21.41 -14.38
CA GLY A 67 -0.35 20.39 -15.40
C GLY A 67 0.94 20.64 -16.15
#